data_AF-A0A7S3EZ94-F1
#
_entry.id   AF-A0A7S3EZ94-F1
#
_cell.length_a   1.000
_cell.length_b   1.000
_cell.length_c   1.000
_cell.angle_alpha   90.00
_cell.angle_beta   90.00
_cell.angle_gamma   90.00
#
_symmetry.space_group_name_H-M   'P 1'
#
loop_
_entity.id
_entity.type
_entity.pdbx_description
1 polymer ?
#
loop_
_entity_poly.entity_id
_entity_poly.type
_entity_poly.pdbx_seq_one_letter_code
_entity_poly.pdbx_strand_id
1 'polypeptide(L)'
;MPYRQQLEQLERSGASPSPLVDPEEAVALVRRGNRSVGAVTHGWLSPGDPDPAGRRMQVLQRELKGLPYIIALFFDFASLYQNPPRSLRTDEEAYIFSQSLAVMADLYASAIGTTVLQIKEIPSRPSELEGA
;
A
#
# COMPACT_ATOMS: atom_id res chain seq x y z
N MET A 1 -6.98 -3.20 7.09
CA MET A 1 -6.58 -3.44 5.66
C MET A 1 -5.67 -4.67 5.56
N PRO A 2 -5.63 -5.47 4.46
CA PRO A 2 -4.66 -6.57 4.36
C PRO A 2 -3.22 -6.06 4.22
N TYR A 3 -2.32 -6.57 5.06
CA TYR A 3 -0.88 -6.28 4.99
C TYR A 3 -0.13 -7.33 4.14
N ARG A 4 1.11 -7.03 3.75
CA ARG A 4 1.91 -7.87 2.82
C ARG A 4 1.84 -9.37 3.09
N GLN A 5 2.12 -9.81 4.31
CA GLN A 5 2.13 -11.24 4.64
C GLN A 5 0.76 -11.92 4.42
N GLN A 6 -0.35 -11.20 4.62
CA GLN A 6 -1.69 -11.75 4.34
C GLN A 6 -1.93 -11.89 2.84
N LEU A 7 -1.40 -10.96 2.04
CA LEU A 7 -1.47 -11.03 0.57
C LEU A 7 -0.62 -12.19 0.04
N GLU A 8 0.57 -12.42 0.60
CA GLU A 8 1.40 -13.58 0.27
C GLU A 8 0.72 -14.91 0.63
N GLN A 9 0.05 -14.98 1.78
CA GLN A 9 -0.76 -16.15 2.15
C GLN A 9 -1.91 -16.37 1.16
N LEU A 10 -2.59 -15.30 0.77
CA LEU A 10 -3.67 -15.35 -0.21
C LEU A 10 -3.18 -15.81 -1.59
N GLU A 11 -2.04 -15.30 -2.06
CA GLU A 11 -1.38 -15.76 -3.28
C GLU A 11 -1.00 -17.25 -3.20
N ARG A 12 -0.35 -17.68 -2.11
CA ARG A 12 0.01 -19.09 -1.87
C ARG A 12 -1.22 -20.01 -1.81
N SER A 13 -2.39 -19.49 -1.44
CA SER A 13 -3.65 -20.24 -1.43
C SER A 13 -4.27 -20.43 -2.83
N GLY A 14 -3.67 -19.82 -3.87
CA GLY A 14 -4.12 -19.95 -5.26
C GLY A 14 -5.14 -18.90 -5.70
N ALA A 15 -5.16 -17.72 -5.05
CA ALA A 15 -6.03 -16.62 -5.46
C ALA A 15 -5.76 -16.20 -6.92
N SER A 16 -6.84 -16.00 -7.69
CA SER A 16 -6.77 -15.57 -9.08
C SER A 16 -7.77 -14.42 -9.33
N PRO A 17 -7.32 -13.24 -9.81
CA PRO A 17 -5.92 -12.88 -10.06
C PRO A 17 -5.06 -12.84 -8.78
N SER A 18 -3.74 -12.93 -8.91
CA SER A 18 -2.84 -12.79 -7.76
C SER A 18 -3.02 -11.40 -7.12
N PRO A 19 -3.04 -11.30 -5.78
CA PRO A 19 -3.05 -10.01 -5.10
C PRO A 19 -1.73 -9.24 -5.21
N LEU A 20 -0.64 -9.91 -5.59
CA LEU A 20 0.70 -9.33 -5.72
C LEU A 20 1.17 -9.40 -7.17
N VAL A 21 1.90 -8.36 -7.57
CA VAL A 21 2.58 -8.32 -8.87
C VAL A 21 3.94 -8.98 -8.70
N ASP A 22 4.35 -9.80 -9.67
CA ASP A 22 5.68 -10.40 -9.69
C ASP A 22 6.77 -9.31 -9.64
N PRO A 23 7.89 -9.49 -8.91
CA PRO A 23 8.93 -8.46 -8.79
C PRO A 23 9.51 -7.99 -10.14
N GLU A 24 9.72 -8.88 -11.10
CA GLU A 24 10.26 -8.52 -12.42
C GLU A 24 9.23 -7.69 -13.21
N GLU A 25 7.96 -8.11 -13.14
CA GLU A 25 6.85 -7.36 -13.74
C GLU A 25 6.69 -5.98 -13.10
N ALA A 26 6.74 -5.88 -11.77
CA ALA A 26 6.66 -4.62 -11.05
C ALA A 26 7.78 -3.65 -11.46
N VAL A 27 9.02 -4.14 -11.60
CA VAL A 27 10.16 -3.35 -12.10
C VAL A 27 9.91 -2.90 -13.55
N ALA A 28 9.42 -3.78 -14.42
CA ALA A 28 9.11 -3.44 -15.80
C ALA A 28 8.01 -2.36 -15.89
N LEU A 29 6.97 -2.46 -15.06
CA LEU A 29 5.88 -1.48 -14.99
C LEU A 29 6.38 -0.09 -14.59
N VAL A 30 7.22 0.01 -13.56
CA VAL A 30 7.79 1.29 -13.13
C VAL A 30 8.72 1.86 -14.19
N ARG A 31 9.60 1.02 -14.77
CA ARG A 31 10.57 1.46 -15.80
C ARG A 31 9.94 1.87 -17.11
N ARG A 32 8.72 1.40 -17.43
CA ARG A 32 7.98 1.81 -18.62
C ARG A 32 7.74 3.32 -18.68
N GLY A 33 7.73 4.02 -17.54
CA GLY A 33 7.72 5.48 -17.49
C GLY A 33 6.45 6.13 -18.03
N ASN A 34 5.33 5.39 -18.04
CA ASN A 34 4.03 5.83 -18.53
C ASN A 34 3.03 6.14 -17.39
N ARG A 35 3.51 6.16 -16.15
CA ARG A 35 2.72 6.44 -14.93
C ARG A 35 1.53 5.50 -14.69
N SER A 36 1.55 4.27 -15.23
CA SER A 36 0.48 3.28 -15.03
C SER A 36 0.55 2.56 -13.67
N VAL A 37 1.56 2.84 -12.85
CA VAL A 37 1.66 2.38 -11.47
C VAL A 37 1.20 3.50 -10.54
N GLY A 38 0.21 3.24 -9.68
CA GLY A 38 -0.22 4.18 -8.65
C GLY A 38 0.63 4.04 -7.39
N ALA A 39 1.11 5.13 -6.80
CA ALA A 39 1.70 5.15 -5.46
C ALA A 39 0.71 5.81 -4.50
N VAL A 40 0.15 5.05 -3.57
CA VAL A 40 -0.93 5.52 -2.68
C VAL A 40 -0.33 6.19 -1.45
N THR A 41 -0.69 7.46 -1.22
CA THR A 41 -0.34 8.18 0.01
C THR A 41 -1.61 8.55 0.79
N HIS A 42 -1.59 8.25 2.08
CA HIS A 42 -2.74 8.41 2.98
C HIS A 42 -2.28 8.60 4.43
N GLY A 43 -3.14 9.19 5.26
CA GLY A 43 -2.92 9.27 6.70
C GLY A 43 -3.29 7.97 7.40
N TRP A 44 -2.38 7.48 8.26
CA TRP A 44 -2.61 6.32 9.12
C TRP A 44 -3.63 6.67 10.21
N LEU A 45 -4.72 5.88 10.30
CA LEU A 45 -5.79 6.10 11.27
C LEU A 45 -5.54 5.43 12.63
N SER A 46 -4.61 4.46 12.70
CA SER A 46 -4.16 3.84 13.95
C SER A 46 -2.73 3.32 13.83
N PRO A 47 -2.01 3.05 14.94
CA PRO A 47 -0.63 2.56 14.89
C PRO A 47 -0.43 1.19 14.24
N GLY A 48 -1.45 0.32 14.22
CA GLY A 48 -1.35 -1.06 13.74
C GLY A 48 -2.15 -1.38 12.48
N ASP A 49 -3.12 -0.55 12.13
CA ASP A 49 -3.89 -0.66 10.89
C ASP A 49 -4.15 0.77 10.37
N PRO A 50 -3.65 1.12 9.17
CA PRO A 50 -3.86 2.47 8.64
C PRO A 50 -5.32 2.74 8.24
N ASP A 51 -6.14 1.69 8.09
CA ASP A 51 -7.56 1.82 7.72
C ASP A 51 -8.44 0.79 8.47
N PRO A 52 -8.62 0.94 9.80
CA PRO A 52 -9.35 -0.02 10.63
C PRO A 52 -10.82 -0.21 10.21
N ALA A 53 -11.43 0.85 9.68
CA ALA A 53 -12.82 0.86 9.23
C ALA A 53 -12.99 0.56 7.72
N GLY A 54 -11.89 0.34 6.99
CA GLY A 54 -11.92 0.08 5.54
C GLY A 54 -12.36 1.27 4.67
N ARG A 55 -12.48 2.48 5.23
CA ARG A 55 -12.99 3.65 4.50
C ARG A 55 -12.00 4.15 3.45
N ARG A 56 -10.69 4.12 3.75
CA ARG A 56 -9.65 4.52 2.79
C ARG A 56 -9.65 3.60 1.59
N MET A 57 -9.77 2.30 1.82
CA MET A 57 -9.84 1.30 0.76
C MET A 57 -11.11 1.47 -0.09
N GLN A 58 -12.27 1.73 0.52
CA GLN A 58 -13.51 1.98 -0.22
C GLN A 58 -13.41 3.22 -1.13
N VAL A 59 -12.84 4.32 -0.61
CA VAL A 59 -12.58 5.54 -1.41
C VAL A 59 -11.65 5.21 -2.57
N LEU A 60 -10.50 4.58 -2.28
CA LEU A 60 -9.52 4.23 -3.30
C LEU A 60 -10.13 3.36 -4.40
N GLN A 61 -10.88 2.30 -4.04
CA GLN A 61 -11.56 1.44 -4.99
C GLN A 61 -12.59 2.18 -5.86
N ARG A 62 -13.32 3.14 -5.28
CA ARG A 62 -14.27 3.97 -6.03
C ARG A 62 -13.55 4.85 -7.05
N GLU A 63 -12.52 5.57 -6.61
CA GLU A 63 -11.80 6.52 -7.47
C GLU A 63 -11.01 5.80 -8.57
N LEU A 64 -10.44 4.61 -8.29
CA LEU A 64 -9.68 3.83 -9.27
C LEU A 64 -10.52 3.39 -10.48
N LYS A 65 -11.84 3.25 -10.33
CA LYS A 65 -12.74 2.98 -11.46
C LYS A 65 -12.70 4.09 -12.52
N GLY A 66 -12.38 5.33 -12.12
CA GLY A 66 -12.19 6.47 -13.01
C GLY A 66 -10.78 6.59 -13.58
N LEU A 67 -9.84 5.73 -13.17
CA LEU A 67 -8.43 5.78 -13.56
C LEU A 67 -7.98 4.45 -14.20
N PRO A 68 -8.58 4.03 -15.34
CA PRO A 68 -8.32 2.71 -15.94
C PRO A 68 -6.88 2.52 -16.44
N TYR A 69 -6.09 3.60 -16.54
CA TYR A 69 -4.68 3.53 -16.89
C TYR A 69 -3.79 3.08 -15.72
N ILE A 70 -4.30 3.08 -14.49
CA ILE A 70 -3.63 2.53 -13.31
C ILE A 70 -3.89 1.03 -13.25
N ILE A 71 -2.84 0.24 -13.42
CA ILE A 71 -2.95 -1.23 -13.52
C ILE A 71 -2.29 -1.96 -12.34
N ALA A 72 -1.50 -1.25 -11.55
CA ALA A 72 -0.87 -1.77 -10.34
C ALA A 72 -0.77 -0.65 -9.30
N LEU A 73 -0.73 -1.03 -8.02
CA LEU A 73 -0.59 -0.10 -6.91
C LEU A 73 0.61 -0.48 -6.05
N PHE A 74 1.45 0.50 -5.75
CA PHE A 74 2.26 0.51 -4.56
C PHE A 74 1.45 1.13 -3.42
N PHE A 75 1.24 0.35 -2.35
CA PHE A 75 0.56 0.79 -1.14
C PHE A 75 1.41 0.33 0.03
N ASP A 76 2.08 1.26 0.73
CA ASP A 76 3.08 1.00 1.77
C ASP A 76 2.73 -0.18 2.72
N PHE A 77 1.54 -0.18 3.30
CA PHE A 77 1.08 -1.20 4.26
C PHE A 77 0.89 -2.59 3.63
N ALA A 78 0.46 -2.63 2.37
CA ALA A 78 0.25 -3.86 1.60
C ALA A 78 1.53 -4.33 0.88
N SER A 79 2.43 -3.42 0.53
CA SER A 79 3.63 -3.70 -0.26
C SER A 79 4.87 -3.98 0.60
N LEU A 80 4.92 -3.49 1.84
CA LEU A 80 6.03 -3.71 2.78
C LEU A 80 5.63 -4.66 3.90
N TYR A 81 6.60 -5.43 4.42
CA TYR A 81 6.36 -6.27 5.59
C TYR A 81 5.99 -5.44 6.81
N GLN A 82 4.91 -5.82 7.47
CA GLN A 82 4.41 -5.16 8.68
C GLN A 82 4.69 -6.00 9.92
N ASN A 83 4.65 -5.40 11.10
CA ASN A 83 4.52 -6.17 12.33
C ASN A 83 3.09 -6.74 12.39
N PRO A 84 2.90 -8.07 12.41
CA PRO A 84 1.58 -8.65 12.52
C PRO A 84 0.90 -8.28 13.84
N PRO A 85 -0.44 -8.38 13.93
CA PRO A 85 -1.14 -8.19 15.19
C PRO A 85 -0.57 -9.14 16.26
N ARG A 86 -0.06 -8.55 17.35
CA ARG A 86 0.52 -9.28 18.51
C ARG A 86 1.82 -10.03 18.23
N SER A 87 2.52 -9.77 17.12
CA SER A 87 3.87 -10.28 16.90
C SER A 87 4.78 -9.23 16.26
N LEU A 88 6.06 -9.56 16.16
CA LEU A 88 7.02 -8.79 15.39
C LEU A 88 7.26 -9.47 14.03
N ARG A 89 7.83 -8.71 13.10
CA ARG A 89 8.46 -9.26 11.89
C ARG A 89 9.54 -10.27 12.27
N THR A 90 9.76 -11.26 11.39
CA THR A 90 10.98 -12.09 11.45
C THR A 90 12.22 -11.25 11.12
N ASP A 91 13.41 -11.77 11.40
CA ASP A 91 14.68 -11.07 11.07
C ASP A 91 14.81 -10.83 9.56
N GLU A 92 14.37 -11.80 8.75
CA GLU A 92 14.36 -11.68 7.28
C GLU A 92 13.37 -10.61 6.81
N GLU A 93 12.14 -10.61 7.33
CA GLU A 93 11.13 -9.59 7.02
C GLU A 93 11.59 -8.19 7.45
N ALA A 94 12.25 -8.09 8.60
CA ALA A 94 12.79 -6.84 9.12
C ALA A 94 13.93 -6.31 8.25
N TYR A 95 14.83 -7.20 7.78
CA TYR A 95 15.89 -6.87 6.85
C TYR A 95 15.32 -6.35 5.53
N ILE A 96 14.38 -7.10 4.92
CA ILE A 96 13.73 -6.69 3.65
C ILE A 96 12.97 -5.39 3.82
N PHE A 97 12.24 -5.22 4.93
CA PHE A 97 11.55 -3.96 5.23
C PHE A 97 12.52 -2.77 5.27
N SER A 98 13.65 -2.92 5.98
CA SER A 98 14.66 -1.86 6.08
C SER A 98 15.21 -1.47 4.71
N GLN A 99 15.58 -2.46 3.88
CA GLN A 99 16.04 -2.22 2.51
C GLN A 99 14.96 -1.53 1.66
N SER A 100 13.72 -1.99 1.75
CA SER A 100 12.60 -1.43 0.98
C SER A 100 12.26 0.00 1.41
N LEU A 101 12.31 0.28 2.71
CA LEU A 101 12.04 1.61 3.26
C LEU A 101 13.07 2.64 2.77
N ALA A 102 14.34 2.24 2.64
CA ALA A 102 15.41 3.12 2.17
C ALA A 102 15.21 3.61 0.72
N VAL A 103 14.51 2.84 -0.12
CA VAL A 103 14.27 3.16 -1.54
C VAL A 103 12.82 3.55 -1.84
N MET A 104 11.92 3.47 -0.86
CA MET A 104 10.50 3.75 -1.05
C MET A 104 10.23 5.16 -1.61
N ALA A 105 11.07 6.13 -1.24
CA ALA A 105 10.97 7.51 -1.73
C ALA A 105 11.05 7.60 -3.26
N ASP A 106 11.76 6.69 -3.93
CA ASP A 106 11.92 6.68 -5.39
C ASP A 106 10.58 6.46 -6.11
N LEU A 107 9.66 5.69 -5.49
CA LEU A 107 8.32 5.47 -6.04
C LEU A 107 7.44 6.72 -5.90
N TYR A 108 7.53 7.44 -4.79
CA TYR A 108 6.74 8.66 -4.57
C TYR A 108 7.31 9.88 -5.31
N ALA A 109 8.63 9.94 -5.49
CA ALA A 109 9.33 11.04 -6.16
C ALA A 109 9.48 10.82 -7.67
N SER A 110 9.04 9.68 -8.21
CA SER A 110 9.21 9.36 -9.62
C SER A 110 8.54 10.38 -10.54
N ALA A 111 9.32 11.02 -11.41
CA ALA A 111 8.82 11.98 -12.38
C ALA A 111 8.02 11.33 -13.53
N ILE A 112 8.20 10.03 -13.78
CA ILE A 112 7.61 9.32 -14.94
C ILE A 112 7.10 7.91 -14.61
N GLY A 113 7.61 7.25 -13.58
CA GLY A 113 7.29 5.85 -13.29
C GLY A 113 5.93 5.66 -12.64
N THR A 114 5.49 6.62 -11.82
CA THR A 114 4.29 6.47 -10.99
C THR A 114 3.33 7.65 -11.10
N THR A 115 2.07 7.40 -10.79
CA THR A 115 1.06 8.40 -10.45
C THR A 115 0.88 8.39 -8.94
N VAL A 116 1.13 9.51 -8.26
CA VAL A 116 0.85 9.61 -6.82
C VAL A 116 -0.64 9.84 -6.60
N LEU A 117 -1.28 8.91 -5.89
CA LEU A 117 -2.69 8.97 -5.51
C LEU A 117 -2.80 9.37 -4.04
N GLN A 118 -3.25 10.60 -3.78
CA GLN A 118 -3.32 11.14 -2.43
C GLN A 118 -4.75 11.15 -1.88
N ILE A 119 -4.98 10.40 -0.81
CA ILE A 119 -6.21 10.51 -0.02
C ILE A 119 -6.06 11.70 0.93
N LYS A 120 -6.68 12.82 0.56
CA LYS A 120 -6.64 14.09 1.32
C LYS A 120 -7.67 14.19 2.43
N GLU A 121 -8.60 13.23 2.52
CA GLU A 121 -9.63 13.24 3.55
C GLU A 121 -8.97 13.14 4.93
N ILE A 122 -9.19 14.15 5.75
CA ILE A 122 -8.83 14.14 7.17
C ILE A 122 -10.07 13.63 7.90
N PRO A 123 -10.01 12.49 8.62
CA PRO A 123 -11.15 12.02 9.39
C PRO A 123 -11.54 13.10 10.41
N SER A 124 -12.83 13.22 10.68
CA SER A 124 -13.28 14.02 11.83
C SER A 124 -12.62 13.48 13.10
N ARG A 125 -12.30 14.38 14.04
CA ARG A 125 -11.74 14.01 15.34
C ARG A 125 -12.61 12.91 15.97
N PRO A 126 -12.03 11.78 16.41
CA PRO A 126 -12.80 10.74 17.11
C PRO A 126 -13.54 11.32 18.31
N SER A 127 -14.77 10.87 18.55
CA SER A 127 -15.61 11.32 19.68
C SER A 127 -14.95 11.05 21.03
N GLU A 128 -14.10 10.04 21.11
CA GLU A 128 -13.33 9.66 22.30
C GLU A 128 -12.30 10.73 22.72
N LEU A 129 -12.03 11.70 21.84
CA LEU A 129 -11.10 12.80 22.08
C LEU A 129 -11.80 14.17 22.19
N GLU A 130 -13.13 14.23 22.42
CA GLU A 130 -13.83 15.51 22.62
C GLU A 130 -13.53 16.06 24.03
N GLY A 131 -12.99 17.29 24.12
CA GLY A 131 -12.80 17.99 25.39
C GLY A 131 -11.51 17.69 26.16
N ALA A 132 -10.52 17.05 25.51
CA ALA A 132 -9.15 16.95 25.99
C ALA A 132 -8.31 18.19 25.59
#